data_AF-A0A1C6HW80-F1
#
_entry.id   AF-A0A1C6HW80-F1
#
_cell.length_a   1.000
_cell.length_b   1.000
_cell.length_c   1.000
_cell.angle_alpha   90.00
_cell.angle_beta   90.00
_cell.angle_gamma   90.00
#
_symmetry.space_group_name_H-M   'P 1'
#
loop_
_entity.id
_entity.type
_entity.pdbx_description
1 polymer ?
#
loop_
_entity_poly.entity_id
_entity_poly.type
_entity_poly.pdbx_seq_one_letter_code
_entity_poly.pdbx_strand_id
1 'polypeptide(L)' 'MLTINDHEKVREWYEEFNIKEVEVNYSVSRAAEGRGKYRELIITNY' A
#
# COMPACT_ATOMS: atom_id res chain seq x y z
N MET A 1 -1.89 13.27 -0.47
CA MET A 1 -0.99 12.09 -0.45
C MET A 1 -1.58 11.07 0.50
N LEU A 2 -1.83 9.87 0.00
CA LEU A 2 -2.40 8.74 0.74
C LEU A 2 -1.44 7.56 0.64
N THR A 3 -1.24 6.84 1.73
CA THR A 3 -0.57 5.54 1.72
C THR A 3 -1.54 4.45 2.14
N ILE A 4 -1.55 3.33 1.44
CA ILE A 4 -2.51 2.25 1.65
C ILE A 4 -1.92 0.92 1.18
N ASN A 5 -2.36 -0.18 1.77
CA ASN A 5 -1.99 -1.51 1.30
C ASN A 5 -2.38 -1.71 -0.18
N ASP A 6 -1.53 -2.41 -0.92
CA ASP A 6 -1.80 -2.76 -2.30
C ASP A 6 -2.98 -3.73 -2.40
N HIS A 7 -4.05 -3.29 -3.05
CA HIS A 7 -5.27 -4.05 -3.27
C HIS A 7 -5.92 -3.65 -4.59
N GLU A 8 -6.45 -4.61 -5.34
CA GLU A 8 -7.00 -4.40 -6.70
C GLU A 8 -8.03 -3.27 -6.77
N LYS A 9 -9.04 -3.28 -5.89
CA LYS A 9 -10.04 -2.21 -5.78
C LYS A 9 -9.46 -0.82 -5.54
N VAL A 10 -8.36 -0.70 -4.80
CA VAL A 10 -7.74 0.59 -4.53
C VAL A 10 -7.08 1.12 -5.80
N ARG A 11 -6.44 0.25 -6.59
CA ARG A 11 -5.87 0.62 -7.88
C ARG A 11 -6.95 1.09 -8.85
N GLU A 12 -8.10 0.41 -8.87
CA GLU A 12 -9.26 0.80 -9.68
C GLU A 12 -9.79 2.19 -9.25
N TRP A 13 -10.04 2.40 -7.97
CA TRP A 13 -10.61 3.67 -7.48
C TRP A 13 -9.73 4.90 -7.73
N TYR A 14 -8.42 4.69 -7.77
CA TYR A 14 -7.44 5.77 -7.91
C TYR A 14 -6.68 5.70 -9.23
N GLU A 15 -7.23 5.04 -10.26
CA GLU A 15 -6.56 4.84 -11.56
C GLU A 15 -6.16 6.16 -12.25
N GLU A 16 -6.88 7.25 -11.97
CA GLU A 16 -6.60 8.58 -12.52
C GLU A 16 -5.55 9.38 -11.72
N PHE A 17 -5.01 8.83 -10.64
CA PHE A 17 -4.01 9.48 -9.78
C PHE A 17 -2.60 8.95 -10.01
N ASN A 18 -1.60 9.67 -9.51
CA ASN A 18 -0.21 9.22 -9.51
C ASN A 18 -0.02 8.13 -8.45
N ILE A 19 0.13 6.88 -8.87
CA ILE A 19 0.35 5.72 -7.99
C ILE A 19 1.82 5.29 -8.04
N LYS A 20 2.46 5.17 -6.87
CA LYS A 20 3.78 4.58 -6.71
C LYS A 20 3.72 3.36 -5.79
N GLU A 21 4.26 2.25 -6.25
CA GLU A 21 4.41 1.02 -5.45
C GLU A 21 5.67 1.09 -4.58
N VAL A 22 5.54 0.67 -3.33
CA VAL A 22 6.66 0.54 -2.40
C VAL A 22 6.52 -0.74 -1.58
N GLU A 23 7.65 -1.32 -1.19
CA GLU A 23 7.69 -2.46 -0.27
C GLU A 23 8.03 -1.97 1.14
N VAL A 24 7.17 -2.27 2.10
CA VAL A 24 7.30 -1.84 3.50
C VAL A 24 7.38 -3.07 4.40
N ASN A 25 8.31 -3.04 5.37
CA ASN A 25 8.43 -4.11 6.35
C ASN A 25 7.59 -3.80 7.59
N TYR A 26 6.45 -4.47 7.77
CA TYR A 26 5.69 -4.45 9.02
C TYR A 26 6.39 -5.30 10.08
N SER A 27 6.91 -4.64 11.11
CA SER A 27 7.55 -5.31 12.26
C SER A 27 6.56 -5.64 13.38
N VAL A 28 5.36 -5.05 13.37
CA VAL A 28 4.36 -5.16 14.44
C VAL A 28 3.07 -5.74 13.88
N SER A 29 2.67 -6.89 14.43
CA SER A 29 1.36 -7.51 14.20
C SER A 29 1.02 -8.42 15.38
N ARG A 30 -0.29 -8.63 15.61
CA ARG A 30 -0.81 -9.56 16.62
C ARG A 30 -0.43 -11.01 16.31
N ALA A 31 -0.41 -11.37 15.03
CA ALA A 31 0.04 -12.69 14.55
C ALA A 31 1.46 -12.57 13.96
N ALA A 32 2.25 -13.64 14.08
CA ALA A 32 3.59 -13.68 13.52
C ALA A 32 3.56 -13.59 11.98
N GLU A 33 2.56 -14.20 11.34
CA GLU A 33 2.36 -14.16 9.89
C GLU A 33 2.02 -12.77 9.33
N GLY A 34 1.60 -11.83 10.18
CA GLY A 34 1.32 -10.45 9.77
C GLY A 34 2.54 -9.54 9.82
N ARG A 35 3.73 -10.09 10.14
CA ARG A 35 5.00 -9.38 10.11
C ARG A 35 5.76 -9.78 8.86
N GLY A 36 6.48 -8.84 8.26
CA GLY A 36 7.25 -9.07 7.06
C GLY A 36 7.05 -7.96 6.04
N LYS A 37 7.43 -8.24 4.79
CA LYS A 37 7.38 -7.27 3.71
C LYS A 37 6.06 -7.33 2.97
N TYR A 38 5.43 -6.19 2.80
CA TYR A 38 4.16 -6.03 2.10
C TYR A 38 4.25 -4.87 1.12
N ARG A 39 3.40 -4.93 0.10
CA ARG A 39 3.28 -3.85 -0.88
C ARG A 39 2.30 -2.81 -0.37
N GLU A 40 2.72 -1.56 -0.42
CA GLU A 40 1.87 -0.39 -0.26
C GLU A 40 1.88 0.46 -1.53
N LEU A 41 0.82 1.26 -1.68
CA LEU A 41 0.64 2.26 -2.71
C LEU A 41 0.77 3.64 -2.06
N ILE A 42 1.61 4.50 -2.64
CA ILE A 42 1.63 5.93 -2.38
C ILE A 42 0.85 6.60 -3.51
N ILE A 43 -0.26 7.24 -3.17
CA ILE A 43 -1.19 7.87 -4.12
C ILE A 43 -1.13 9.39 -3.93
N THR A 44 -0.89 10.11 -5.04
CA THR A 44 -0.74 11.57 -5.07
C THR A 44 -1.55 12.19 -6.20
N ASN A 45 -1.96 13.45 -6.03
CA ASN A 45 -2.76 14.22 -6.97
C ASN A 45 -2.01 15.44 -7.52
N TYR A 46 -0.68 15.38 -7.45
CA TYR A 46 0.29 16.36 -7.94
C TYR A 46 1.47 15.61 -8.57
#